data_AF-A0A383CLS7-F1
#
_entry.id   AF-A0A383CLS7-F1
#
_cell.length_a   1.000
_cell.length_b   1.000
_cell.length_c   1.000
_cell.angle_alpha   90.00
_cell.angle_beta   90.00
_cell.angle_gamma   90.00
#
_symmetry.space_group_name_H-M   'P 1'
#
loop_
_entity.id
_entity.type
_entity.pdbx_description
1 polymer ?
#
loop_
_entity_poly.entity_id
_entity_poly.type
_entity_poly.pdbx_seq_one_letter_code
_entity_poly.pdbx_strand_id
1 'polypeptide(L)'
;MKVNVSTVGRFHAFNLASELENRGYLNKLITTYPKFKVSEWFIPKNKIVSKIFLEVCSRYGGGMKILDQYPFDNIAHKGIALTAAKFIHEADISIGWSGNSLEAIKESKKQGKIFILERGSSHYSYQMDILKDESRRQNINDFQPNQKLWERELLEYEY
;
A
#
# COMPACT_ATOMS: atom_id res chain seq x y z
N MET A 1 -23.12 3.54 3.52
CA MET A 1 -21.67 3.65 3.77
C MET A 1 -20.92 2.90 2.67
N LYS A 2 -19.88 3.49 2.12
CA LYS A 2 -19.03 2.92 1.07
C LYS A 2 -17.56 2.93 1.50
N VAL A 3 -16.87 1.81 1.31
CA VAL A 3 -15.48 1.62 1.74
C VAL A 3 -14.58 1.28 0.55
N ASN A 4 -13.52 2.04 0.36
CA ASN A 4 -12.42 1.66 -0.52
C ASN A 4 -11.35 0.91 0.28
N VAL A 5 -10.75 -0.11 -0.32
CA VAL A 5 -9.57 -0.81 0.20
C VAL A 5 -8.49 -0.74 -0.86
N SER A 6 -7.29 -0.25 -0.52
CA SER A 6 -6.16 -0.17 -1.44
C SER A 6 -4.91 -0.83 -0.86
N THR A 7 -4.23 -1.66 -1.64
CA THR A 7 -3.00 -2.33 -1.20
C THR A 7 -2.04 -2.56 -2.37
N VAL A 8 -0.74 -2.46 -2.11
CA VAL A 8 0.25 -3.16 -2.94
C VAL A 8 0.25 -4.63 -2.51
N GLY A 9 0.25 -5.57 -3.44
CA GLY A 9 0.17 -6.99 -3.12
C GLY A 9 -1.22 -7.44 -2.61
N ARG A 10 -1.24 -8.30 -1.58
CA ARG A 10 -2.46 -8.94 -1.04
C ARG A 10 -2.74 -8.61 0.43
N PHE A 11 -1.81 -8.94 1.33
CA PHE A 11 -1.98 -8.91 2.79
C PHE A 11 -3.31 -9.54 3.26
N HIS A 12 -3.86 -9.08 4.38
CA HIS A 12 -5.22 -9.40 4.80
C HIS A 12 -6.28 -8.51 4.12
N ALA A 13 -5.86 -7.61 3.22
CA ALA A 13 -6.74 -6.65 2.55
C ALA A 13 -7.84 -7.33 1.72
N PHE A 14 -7.59 -8.52 1.16
CA PHE A 14 -8.57 -9.22 0.34
C PHE A 14 -9.64 -9.87 1.19
N ASN A 15 -9.26 -10.43 2.34
CA ASN A 15 -10.21 -10.94 3.33
C ASN A 15 -11.07 -9.79 3.86
N LEU A 16 -10.45 -8.65 4.19
CA LEU A 16 -11.18 -7.44 4.60
C LEU A 16 -12.16 -6.97 3.52
N ALA A 17 -11.73 -6.88 2.26
CA ALA A 17 -12.58 -6.46 1.16
C ALA A 17 -13.73 -7.46 0.90
N SER A 18 -13.48 -8.76 1.02
CA SER A 18 -14.50 -9.81 0.91
C SER A 18 -15.57 -9.66 2.00
N GLU A 19 -15.18 -9.44 3.26
CA GLU A 19 -16.13 -9.23 4.36
C GLU A 19 -16.91 -7.91 4.22
N LEU A 20 -16.27 -6.85 3.71
CA LEU A 20 -16.96 -5.61 3.38
C LEU A 20 -17.95 -5.80 2.23
N GLU A 21 -17.64 -6.64 1.24
CA GLU A 21 -18.55 -6.98 0.15
C GLU A 21 -19.76 -7.77 0.67
N ASN A 22 -19.52 -8.80 1.51
CA ASN A 22 -20.56 -9.61 2.11
C ASN A 22 -21.57 -8.78 2.91
N ARG A 23 -21.13 -7.66 3.47
CA ARG A 23 -21.96 -6.69 4.20
C ARG A 23 -22.53 -5.57 3.33
N GLY A 24 -22.24 -5.54 2.03
CA GLY A 24 -22.72 -4.55 1.09
C GLY A 24 -22.02 -3.18 1.18
N TYR A 25 -20.87 -3.08 1.84
CA TYR A 25 -20.14 -1.82 2.07
C TYR A 25 -18.95 -1.60 1.13
N LEU A 26 -18.39 -2.64 0.52
CA LEU A 26 -17.24 -2.47 -0.38
C LEU A 26 -17.64 -1.67 -1.64
N ASN A 27 -16.89 -0.59 -1.89
CA ASN A 27 -16.96 0.18 -3.12
C ASN A 27 -15.91 -0.28 -4.14
N LYS A 28 -14.63 -0.24 -3.76
CA LYS A 28 -13.51 -0.70 -4.61
C LYS A 28 -12.45 -1.45 -3.81
N LEU A 29 -11.90 -2.50 -4.42
CA LEU A 29 -10.60 -3.06 -4.06
C LEU A 29 -9.57 -2.65 -5.12
N ILE A 30 -8.56 -1.88 -4.70
CA ILE A 30 -7.53 -1.30 -5.55
C ILE A 30 -6.22 -2.03 -5.25
N THR A 31 -5.69 -2.79 -6.20
CA THR A 31 -4.57 -3.71 -5.94
C THR A 31 -3.65 -3.88 -7.14
N THR A 32 -2.40 -4.26 -6.90
CA THR A 32 -1.47 -4.71 -7.94
C THR A 32 -1.73 -6.16 -8.39
N TYR A 33 -2.59 -6.92 -7.70
CA TYR A 33 -2.90 -8.30 -8.10
C TYR A 33 -3.82 -8.37 -9.34
N PRO A 34 -3.69 -9.43 -10.16
CA PRO A 34 -4.58 -9.68 -11.29
C PRO A 34 -6.03 -9.87 -10.85
N LYS A 35 -6.99 -9.27 -11.58
CA LYS A 35 -8.43 -9.40 -11.30
C LYS A 35 -8.91 -10.85 -11.23
N PHE A 36 -8.41 -11.73 -12.10
CA PHE A 36 -8.83 -13.14 -12.12
C PHE A 36 -8.46 -13.86 -10.82
N LYS A 37 -7.32 -13.53 -10.22
CA LYS A 37 -6.88 -14.12 -8.95
C LYS A 37 -7.64 -13.54 -7.77
N VAL A 38 -7.85 -12.22 -7.76
CA VAL A 38 -8.66 -11.54 -6.73
C VAL A 38 -10.11 -12.08 -6.68
N SER A 39 -10.64 -12.55 -7.81
CA SER A 39 -12.00 -13.11 -7.89
C SER A 39 -12.18 -14.38 -7.03
N GLU A 40 -11.10 -15.05 -6.61
CA GLU A 40 -11.14 -16.18 -5.68
C GLU A 40 -11.62 -15.78 -4.27
N TRP A 41 -11.64 -14.48 -3.94
CA TRP A 41 -12.17 -13.92 -2.70
C TRP A 41 -13.63 -13.46 -2.80
N PHE A 42 -14.36 -13.93 -3.83
CA PHE A 42 -15.77 -13.60 -4.06
C PHE A 42 -16.05 -12.10 -4.26
N ILE A 43 -15.05 -11.32 -4.64
CA ILE A 43 -15.20 -9.89 -4.91
C ILE A 43 -15.62 -9.68 -6.37
N PRO A 44 -16.71 -8.94 -6.64
CA PRO A 44 -17.15 -8.65 -8.01
C PRO A 44 -16.10 -7.94 -8.87
N LYS A 45 -15.91 -8.39 -10.11
CA LYS A 45 -14.88 -7.87 -11.04
C LYS A 45 -15.00 -6.37 -11.34
N ASN A 46 -16.20 -5.81 -11.26
CA ASN A 46 -16.47 -4.37 -11.44
C ASN A 46 -16.06 -3.51 -10.23
N LYS A 47 -15.86 -4.13 -9.05
CA LYS A 47 -15.33 -3.48 -7.85
C LYS A 47 -13.80 -3.62 -7.74
N ILE A 48 -13.18 -4.46 -8.56
CA ILE A 48 -11.73 -4.64 -8.57
C ILE A 48 -11.06 -3.67 -9.55
N VAL A 49 -10.18 -2.84 -9.04
CA VAL A 49 -9.26 -1.99 -9.81
C VAL A 49 -7.87 -2.61 -9.72
N SER A 50 -7.48 -3.35 -10.76
CA SER A 50 -6.19 -4.03 -10.83
C SER A 50 -5.16 -3.18 -11.59
N LYS A 51 -3.97 -3.04 -11.02
CA LYS A 51 -2.80 -2.39 -11.60
C LYS A 51 -1.64 -3.37 -11.74
N ILE A 52 -1.92 -4.53 -12.36
CA ILE A 52 -0.94 -5.62 -12.53
C ILE A 52 0.38 -5.19 -13.17
N PHE A 53 0.35 -4.24 -14.09
CA PHE A 53 1.56 -3.71 -14.71
C PHE A 53 2.54 -3.13 -13.69
N LEU A 54 2.06 -2.55 -12.58
CA LEU A 54 2.92 -2.05 -11.52
C LEU A 54 3.69 -3.18 -10.81
N GLU A 55 3.04 -4.32 -10.61
CA GLU A 55 3.68 -5.54 -10.05
C GLU A 55 4.73 -6.11 -11.02
N VAL A 56 4.43 -6.09 -12.32
CA VAL A 56 5.37 -6.56 -13.35
C VAL A 56 6.57 -5.62 -13.42
N CYS A 57 6.36 -4.31 -13.39
CA CYS A 57 7.44 -3.33 -13.35
C CYS A 57 8.30 -3.44 -12.10
N SER A 58 7.70 -3.65 -10.91
CA SER A 58 8.48 -3.82 -9.68
C SER A 58 9.35 -5.08 -9.74
N ARG A 59 8.76 -6.22 -10.14
CA ARG A 59 9.44 -7.52 -10.16
C ARG A 59 10.51 -7.65 -11.25
N TYR A 60 10.25 -7.12 -12.44
CA TYR A 60 11.15 -7.30 -13.60
C TYR A 60 12.01 -6.08 -13.88
N GLY A 61 11.62 -4.88 -13.43
CA GLY A 61 12.46 -3.69 -13.53
C GLY A 61 13.72 -3.77 -12.66
N GLY A 62 13.63 -4.41 -11.49
CA GLY A 62 14.77 -4.72 -10.61
C GLY A 62 15.56 -5.99 -11.00
N GLY A 63 15.19 -6.67 -12.09
CA GLY A 63 15.77 -7.97 -12.50
C GLY A 63 17.22 -7.89 -12.99
N MET A 64 17.73 -6.69 -13.30
CA MET A 64 19.17 -6.47 -13.41
C MET A 64 19.72 -6.23 -12.00
N LYS A 65 20.33 -7.27 -11.41
CA LYS A 65 21.05 -7.28 -10.10
C LYS A 65 22.16 -6.21 -9.93
N ILE A 66 22.20 -5.20 -10.80
CA ILE A 66 23.19 -4.13 -10.88
C ILE A 66 22.61 -2.80 -10.35
N LEU A 67 21.28 -2.68 -10.19
CA LEU A 67 20.62 -1.46 -9.72
C LEU A 67 19.82 -1.74 -8.44
N ASP A 68 19.85 -0.79 -7.50
CA ASP A 68 18.98 -0.76 -6.33
C ASP A 68 17.54 -1.10 -6.72
N GLN A 69 16.88 -2.01 -5.99
CA GLN A 69 15.49 -2.42 -6.23
C GLN A 69 14.48 -1.30 -5.90
N TYR A 70 14.93 -0.29 -5.17
CA TYR A 70 14.12 0.80 -4.65
C TYR A 70 13.29 1.64 -5.64
N PRO A 71 13.83 2.14 -6.78
CA PRO A 71 13.05 2.99 -7.69
C PRO A 71 11.83 2.26 -8.26
N PHE A 72 11.89 0.94 -8.42
CA PHE A 72 10.81 0.14 -8.98
C PHE A 72 9.70 -0.16 -7.97
N ASP A 73 10.05 -0.44 -6.71
CA ASP A 73 9.06 -0.56 -5.63
C ASP A 73 8.34 0.76 -5.39
N ASN A 74 9.06 1.88 -5.43
CA ASN A 74 8.47 3.21 -5.30
C ASN A 74 7.42 3.51 -6.39
N ILE A 75 7.61 2.99 -7.62
CA ILE A 75 6.63 3.14 -8.71
C ILE A 75 5.33 2.42 -8.37
N ALA A 76 5.40 1.19 -7.87
CA ALA A 76 4.20 0.43 -7.51
C ALA A 76 3.45 1.07 -6.34
N HIS A 77 4.19 1.46 -5.30
CA HIS A 77 3.64 2.13 -4.11
C HIS A 77 2.95 3.45 -4.46
N LYS A 78 3.65 4.34 -5.17
CA LYS A 78 3.08 5.61 -5.62
C LYS A 78 1.95 5.43 -6.64
N GLY A 79 2.07 4.46 -7.53
CA GLY A 79 1.05 4.16 -8.54
C GLY A 79 -0.26 3.68 -7.94
N ILE A 80 -0.22 2.84 -6.90
CA ILE A 80 -1.40 2.44 -6.13
C ILE A 80 -1.98 3.63 -5.37
N ALA A 81 -1.15 4.40 -4.67
CA ALA A 81 -1.61 5.58 -3.91
C ALA A 81 -2.35 6.60 -4.81
N LEU A 82 -1.78 6.91 -5.97
CA LEU A 82 -2.41 7.78 -6.99
C LEU A 82 -3.69 7.18 -7.55
N THR A 83 -3.74 5.86 -7.72
CA THR A 83 -4.97 5.18 -8.17
C THR A 83 -6.04 5.26 -7.10
N ALA A 84 -5.70 5.02 -5.83
CA ALA A 84 -6.61 5.15 -4.70
C ALA A 84 -7.16 6.57 -4.53
N ALA A 85 -6.31 7.59 -4.67
CA ALA A 85 -6.71 8.99 -4.65
C ALA A 85 -7.87 9.30 -5.64
N LYS A 86 -7.86 8.70 -6.84
CA LYS A 86 -8.91 8.90 -7.85
C LYS A 86 -10.28 8.42 -7.40
N PHE A 87 -10.36 7.43 -6.50
CA PHE A 87 -11.63 6.83 -6.06
C PHE A 87 -12.10 7.35 -4.70
N ILE A 88 -11.37 8.25 -4.04
CA ILE A 88 -11.74 8.81 -2.73
C ILE A 88 -13.15 9.41 -2.74
N HIS A 89 -13.50 10.11 -3.82
CA HIS A 89 -14.81 10.75 -3.96
C HIS A 89 -15.98 9.77 -4.00
N GLU A 90 -15.74 8.50 -4.35
CA GLU A 90 -16.77 7.46 -4.44
C GLU A 90 -17.06 6.75 -3.11
N ALA A 91 -16.25 7.01 -2.07
CA ALA A 91 -16.34 6.34 -0.77
C ALA A 91 -16.52 7.31 0.40
N ASP A 92 -16.97 6.77 1.52
CA ASP A 92 -17.05 7.49 2.81
C ASP A 92 -15.77 7.26 3.63
N ILE A 93 -15.22 6.05 3.53
CA ILE A 93 -14.02 5.60 4.22
C ILE A 93 -13.07 4.97 3.18
N SER A 94 -11.78 5.25 3.29
CA SER A 94 -10.74 4.54 2.53
C SER A 94 -9.72 3.92 3.48
N ILE A 95 -9.34 2.69 3.21
CA ILE A 95 -8.36 1.92 4.00
C ILE A 95 -7.16 1.63 3.10
N GLY A 96 -5.97 1.99 3.55
CA GLY A 96 -4.72 1.77 2.81
C GLY A 96 -3.56 1.41 3.73
N TRP A 97 -2.47 0.91 3.15
CA TRP A 97 -1.31 0.45 3.91
C TRP A 97 -0.22 1.51 3.97
N SER A 98 0.54 1.50 5.05
CA SER A 98 1.72 2.35 5.19
C SER A 98 2.74 2.10 4.06
N GLY A 99 3.34 3.19 3.59
CA GLY A 99 4.28 3.25 2.48
C GLY A 99 3.61 3.38 1.11
N ASN A 100 2.29 3.19 0.97
CA ASN A 100 1.57 3.26 -0.31
C ASN A 100 0.24 4.00 -0.27
N SER A 101 0.05 4.91 0.69
CA SER A 101 -1.23 5.60 0.93
C SER A 101 -1.16 7.13 0.90
N LEU A 102 0.04 7.74 0.93
CA LEU A 102 0.23 9.19 1.05
C LEU A 102 -0.69 10.06 0.17
N GLU A 103 -0.74 9.79 -1.14
CA GLU A 103 -1.56 10.59 -2.07
C GLU A 103 -3.06 10.42 -1.81
N ALA A 104 -3.49 9.23 -1.40
CA ALA A 104 -4.87 8.95 -1.05
C ALA A 104 -5.27 9.63 0.27
N ILE A 105 -4.39 9.66 1.27
CA ILE A 105 -4.57 10.39 2.53
C ILE A 105 -4.75 11.89 2.26
N LYS A 106 -3.85 12.48 1.46
CA LYS A 106 -3.93 13.91 1.08
C LYS A 106 -5.26 14.23 0.44
N GLU A 107 -5.71 13.39 -0.49
CA GLU A 107 -6.99 13.59 -1.17
C GLU A 107 -8.19 13.38 -0.24
N SER A 108 -8.13 12.42 0.68
CA SER A 108 -9.16 12.25 1.72
C SER A 108 -9.29 13.47 2.61
N LYS A 109 -8.18 14.03 3.09
CA LYS A 109 -8.19 15.27 3.90
C LYS A 109 -8.80 16.44 3.12
N LYS A 110 -8.39 16.63 1.86
CA LYS A 110 -8.92 17.67 0.98
C LYS A 110 -10.44 17.55 0.79
N GLN A 111 -10.96 16.34 0.70
CA GLN A 111 -12.39 16.07 0.51
C GLN A 111 -13.17 15.88 1.81
N GLY A 112 -12.54 16.02 2.98
CA GLY A 112 -13.19 15.77 4.27
C GLY A 112 -13.65 14.31 4.46
N LYS A 113 -12.97 13.35 3.84
CA LYS A 113 -13.25 11.91 3.93
C LYS A 113 -12.38 11.24 5.00
N ILE A 114 -12.86 10.13 5.54
CA ILE A 114 -12.10 9.35 6.53
C ILE A 114 -11.09 8.46 5.79
N PHE A 115 -9.83 8.52 6.21
CA PHE A 115 -8.80 7.57 5.81
C PHE A 115 -8.34 6.76 7.02
N ILE A 116 -8.23 5.44 6.87
CA ILE A 116 -7.67 4.54 7.87
C ILE A 116 -6.36 4.01 7.31
N LEU A 117 -5.25 4.39 7.95
CA LEU A 117 -3.93 3.90 7.61
C LEU A 117 -3.64 2.61 8.38
N GLU A 118 -3.43 1.52 7.66
CA GLU A 118 -3.05 0.22 8.19
C GLU A 118 -1.53 0.09 8.28
N ARG A 119 -1.09 -0.50 9.39
CA ARG A 119 0.29 -0.80 9.69
C ARG A 119 0.34 -2.11 10.48
N GLY A 120 0.56 -3.23 9.81
CA GLY A 120 0.67 -4.55 10.44
C GLY A 120 1.97 -4.81 11.21
N SER A 121 2.70 -3.79 11.64
CA SER A 121 4.02 -3.89 12.28
C SER A 121 4.30 -2.70 13.19
N SER A 122 5.45 -2.70 13.87
CA SER A 122 5.91 -1.52 14.61
C SER A 122 6.16 -0.33 13.67
N HIS A 123 6.12 0.89 14.22
CA HIS A 123 6.41 2.12 13.48
C HIS A 123 7.80 2.06 12.82
N TYR A 124 7.98 2.72 11.67
CA TYR A 124 9.15 2.45 10.80
C TYR A 124 10.42 2.89 11.49
N SER A 125 10.35 4.05 12.16
CA SER A 125 11.43 4.53 13.00
C SER A 125 11.86 3.48 14.04
N TYR A 126 10.91 2.88 14.75
CA TYR A 126 11.23 1.86 15.75
C TYR A 126 11.80 0.58 15.12
N GLN A 127 11.25 0.15 13.98
CA GLN A 127 11.80 -0.96 13.21
C GLN A 127 13.26 -0.67 12.79
N MET A 128 13.54 0.52 12.30
CA MET A 128 14.90 0.92 11.89
C MET A 128 15.86 1.00 13.07
N ASP A 129 15.40 1.46 14.23
CA ASP A 129 16.21 1.52 15.44
C ASP A 129 16.62 0.12 15.92
N ILE A 130 15.69 -0.83 15.94
CA ILE A 130 15.99 -2.24 16.26
C ILE A 130 16.94 -2.85 15.24
N LEU A 131 16.71 -2.63 13.94
CA LEU A 131 17.56 -3.20 12.90
C LEU A 131 18.99 -2.64 12.98
N LYS A 132 19.16 -1.33 13.25
CA LYS A 132 20.47 -0.73 13.50
C LYS A 132 21.16 -1.30 14.73
N ASP A 133 20.42 -1.58 15.81
CA ASP A 133 20.99 -2.19 17.00
C ASP A 133 21.43 -3.63 16.74
N GLU A 134 20.60 -4.43 16.07
CA GLU A 134 20.92 -5.82 15.76
C GLU A 134 22.08 -5.92 14.75
N SER A 135 22.12 -5.07 13.73
CA SER A 135 23.25 -5.02 12.78
C SER A 135 24.58 -4.77 13.48
N ARG A 136 24.61 -3.86 14.48
CA ARG A 136 25.81 -3.64 15.31
C ARG A 136 26.21 -4.88 16.10
N ARG A 137 25.25 -5.61 16.69
CA ARG A 137 25.52 -6.85 17.44
C ARG A 137 26.06 -7.97 16.55
N GLN A 138 25.61 -8.03 15.30
CA GLN A 138 25.99 -9.05 14.32
C GLN A 138 27.23 -8.65 13.49
N ASN A 139 27.88 -7.51 13.78
CA ASN A 139 28.99 -6.96 12.99
C ASN A 139 28.65 -6.73 11.50
N ILE A 140 27.38 -6.41 11.21
CA ILE A 140 26.91 -6.00 9.88
C ILE A 140 27.04 -4.47 9.81
N ASN A 141 27.97 -3.98 9.00
CA ASN A 141 28.33 -2.55 8.96
C ASN A 141 27.67 -1.75 7.82
N ASP A 142 26.99 -2.43 6.90
CA ASP A 142 26.44 -1.85 5.68
C ASP A 142 24.91 -1.66 5.73
N PHE A 143 24.27 -1.97 6.86
CA PHE A 143 22.83 -1.73 7.02
C PHE A 143 22.52 -0.24 6.94
N GLN A 144 21.67 0.13 5.97
CA GLN A 144 21.17 1.48 5.81
C GLN A 144 19.64 1.46 5.64
N PRO A 145 18.89 2.23 6.44
CA PRO A 145 17.46 2.43 6.23
C PRO A 145 17.17 3.01 4.86
N ASN A 146 16.01 2.65 4.32
CA ASN A 146 15.50 3.32 3.15
C ASN A 146 14.93 4.70 3.52
N GLN A 147 15.75 5.74 3.43
CA GLN A 147 15.38 7.09 3.87
C GLN A 147 14.14 7.63 3.16
N LYS A 148 14.03 7.40 1.84
CA LYS A 148 12.90 7.92 1.05
C LYS A 148 11.58 7.22 1.39
N LEU A 149 11.60 5.91 1.66
CA LEU A 149 10.42 5.19 2.16
C LEU A 149 10.06 5.67 3.56
N TRP A 150 11.06 5.85 4.42
CA TRP A 150 10.87 6.33 5.78
C TRP A 150 10.20 7.71 5.81
N GLU A 151 10.73 8.68 5.08
CA GLU A 151 10.16 10.02 4.93
C GLU A 151 8.71 9.96 4.44
N ARG A 152 8.44 9.10 3.44
CA ARG A 152 7.09 8.91 2.91
C ARG A 152 6.15 8.36 3.98
N GLU A 153 6.54 7.32 4.72
CA GLU A 153 5.72 6.75 5.79
C GLU A 153 5.46 7.76 6.91
N LEU A 154 6.46 8.55 7.32
CA LEU A 154 6.29 9.60 8.31
C LEU A 154 5.23 10.61 7.88
N LEU A 155 5.28 11.06 6.63
CA LEU A 155 4.29 11.97 6.08
C LEU A 155 2.87 11.39 6.09
N GLU A 156 2.69 10.07 5.97
CA GLU A 156 1.36 9.45 6.03
C GLU A 156 0.70 9.59 7.42
N TYR A 157 1.48 9.78 8.48
CA TYR A 157 0.96 10.00 9.83
C TYR A 157 0.68 11.49 10.15
N GLU A 158 1.25 12.42 9.40
CA GLU A 158 1.18 13.86 9.67
C GLU A 158 -0.03 14.56 9.01
N TYR A 159 -0.61 13.96 7.97
CA TYR A 159 -1.78 14.51 7.27
C TYR A 159 -3.09 14.14 7.97
#